data_AF-A0A534EX43-F1
#
_entry.id   AF-A0A534EX43-F1
#
_cell.length_a   1.000
_cell.length_b   1.000
_cell.length_c   1.000
_cell.angle_alpha   90.00
_cell.angle_beta   90.00
_cell.angle_gamma   90.00
#
_symmetry.space_group_name_H-M   'P 1'
#
loop_
_entity.id
_entity.type
_entity.pdbx_description
1 polymer ?
#
loop_
_entity_poly.entity_id
_entity_poly.type
_entity_poly.pdbx_seq_one_letter_code
_entity_poly.pdbx_strand_id
1 'polypeptide(L)' 'MVRYHTAEAAGHKVFYREAGDRSAPAVLLLHGFPTSSHMFRNLIPRLAEHYRVVAPDLP' A
#
# COMPACT_ATOMS: atom_id res chain seq x y z
N MET A 1 -9.91 -0.45 -7.95
CA MET A 1 -10.39 0.25 -6.74
C MET A 1 -9.37 0.08 -5.63
N VAL A 2 -9.08 1.14 -4.86
CA VAL A 2 -8.15 1.08 -3.71
C VAL A 2 -8.92 0.62 -2.48
N ARG A 3 -8.39 -0.39 -1.78
CA ARG A 3 -8.94 -0.92 -0.52
C ARG A 3 -8.04 -0.53 0.64
N TYR A 4 -8.65 -0.42 1.81
CA TYR A 4 -7.97 -0.09 3.06
C TYR A 4 -8.04 -1.29 3.99
N HIS A 5 -6.89 -1.64 4.56
CA HIS A 5 -6.73 -2.81 5.38
C HIS A 5 -5.86 -2.52 6.60
N THR A 6 -5.89 -3.44 7.55
CA THR A 6 -4.95 -3.49 8.66
C THR A 6 -4.44 -4.90 8.80
N ALA A 7 -3.17 -5.07 9.16
CA ALA A 7 -2.57 -6.36 9.46
C ALA A 7 -1.65 -6.27 10.68
N GLU A 8 -1.53 -7.37 11.41
CA GLU A 8 -0.49 -7.54 12.42
C GLU A 8 0.82 -7.93 11.73
N ALA A 9 1.88 -7.15 11.94
CA ALA A 9 3.21 -7.41 11.41
C ALA A 9 4.25 -7.05 12.47
N ALA A 10 5.10 -8.02 12.84
CA ALA A 10 6.15 -7.84 13.86
C ALA A 10 5.64 -7.23 15.19
N GLY A 11 4.41 -7.56 15.62
CA GLY A 11 3.80 -7.02 16.84
C GLY A 11 3.20 -5.62 16.69
N HIS A 12 3.15 -5.08 15.47
CA HIS A 12 2.53 -3.80 15.17
C HIS A 12 1.26 -3.99 14.33
N LYS A 13 0.20 -3.29 14.71
CA LYS A 13 -1.01 -3.14 13.91
C LYS A 13 -0.80 -2.10 12.83
N VAL A 14 -0.51 -2.54 11.61
CA VAL A 14 -0.14 -1.68 10.48
C VAL A 14 -1.33 -1.46 9.55
N PHE A 15 -1.70 -0.20 9.34
CA PHE A 15 -2.65 0.19 8.29
C PHE A 15 -1.97 0.16 6.92
N TYR A 16 -2.68 -0.28 5.88
CA TYR A 16 -2.15 -0.23 4.51
C TYR A 16 -3.24 -0.06 3.45
N ARG A 17 -2.86 0.55 2.33
CA ARG A 17 -3.64 0.61 1.09
C ARG A 17 -3.25 -0.56 0.19
N GLU A 18 -4.23 -1.26 -0.38
CA GLU A 18 -4.02 -2.30 -1.38
C GLU A 18 -4.79 -1.99 -2.67
N ALA A 19 -4.19 -2.20 -3.84
CA ALA A 19 -4.88 -2.13 -5.12
C ALA A 19 -4.27 -3.11 -6.14
N GLY A 20 -5.02 -3.41 -7.21
CA GLY A 20 -4.61 -4.31 -8.28
C GLY A 20 -5.01 -5.76 -8.08
N ASP A 21 -4.70 -6.58 -9.08
CA ASP A 21 -4.93 -8.03 -9.05
C ASP A 21 -4.00 -8.69 -8.04
N ARG A 22 -4.54 -9.59 -7.20
CA ARG A 22 -3.76 -10.30 -6.17
C ARG A 22 -2.76 -11.32 -6.75
N SER A 23 -2.96 -11.74 -7.99
CA SER A 23 -2.07 -12.65 -8.72
C SER A 23 -0.96 -11.94 -9.51
N ALA A 24 -1.04 -10.61 -9.65
CA ALA A 24 -0.01 -9.82 -10.32
C ALA A 24 1.26 -9.66 -9.45
N PRO A 25 2.42 -9.34 -10.07
CA PRO A 25 3.65 -9.08 -9.32
C PRO A 25 3.45 -7.96 -8.29
N ALA A 26 4.04 -8.13 -7.11
CA ALA A 26 3.86 -7.21 -5.99
C ALA A 26 4.81 -6.01 -6.05
N VAL A 27 4.29 -4.83 -5.71
CA VAL A 27 5.04 -3.60 -5.51
C VAL A 27 4.72 -3.05 -4.12
N LEU A 28 5.77 -2.82 -3.32
CA LEU A 28 5.69 -2.23 -1.99
C LEU A 28 6.11 -0.76 -2.05
N LEU A 29 5.23 0.15 -1.64
CA LEU A 29 5.51 1.58 -1.58
C LEU A 29 5.72 2.02 -0.13
N LEU A 30 6.95 2.41 0.20
CA LEU A 30 7.33 2.90 1.52
C LEU A 30 7.42 4.42 1.51
N HIS A 31 6.69 5.07 2.40
CA HIS A 31 6.71 6.52 2.54
C HIS A 31 7.91 6.98 3.38
N GLY A 32 8.26 8.26 3.27
CA GLY A 32 9.25 8.91 4.14
C GLY A 32 8.60 9.61 5.33
N PHE A 33 9.44 10.22 6.18
CA PHE A 33 9.00 11.11 7.25
C PHE A 33 8.79 12.55 6.72
N PRO A 34 7.75 13.30 7.14
CA PRO A 34 6.66 12.99 8.06
C PRO A 34 5.35 12.62 7.32
N THR A 35 5.43 11.73 6.33
CA THR A 35 4.30 11.39 5.44
C THR A 35 3.68 10.03 5.78
N SER A 36 2.67 9.62 5.01
CA SER A 36 2.04 8.29 5.09
C SER A 36 1.82 7.74 3.67
N SER A 37 1.25 6.54 3.53
CA SER A 37 0.87 5.99 2.22
C SER A 37 -0.10 6.88 1.43
N HIS A 38 -0.68 7.92 2.05
CA HIS A 38 -1.48 8.93 1.36
C HIS A 38 -0.66 9.73 0.33
N MET A 39 0.68 9.78 0.48
CA MET A 39 1.57 10.40 -0.51
C MET A 39 1.45 9.73 -1.89
N PHE A 40 1.10 8.44 -1.93
CA PHE A 40 0.99 7.67 -3.15
C PHE A 40 -0.43 7.58 -3.72
N ARG A 41 -1.41 8.32 -3.18
CA ARG A 41 -2.84 8.17 -3.57
C ARG A 41 -3.13 8.27 -5.08
N ASN A 42 -2.32 9.05 -5.81
CA ASN A 42 -2.44 9.22 -7.26
C ASN A 42 -1.57 8.24 -8.06
N LEU A 43 -0.56 7.64 -7.42
CA LEU A 43 0.32 6.65 -8.02
C LEU A 43 -0.26 5.24 -7.93
N ILE A 44 -0.88 4.90 -6.79
CA ILE A 44 -1.46 3.58 -6.53
C ILE A 44 -2.42 3.14 -7.65
N PRO A 45 -3.40 3.95 -8.12
CA PRO A 45 -4.32 3.51 -9.17
C PRO A 45 -3.63 3.20 -10.50
N ARG A 46 -2.56 3.93 -10.83
CA ARG A 46 -1.82 3.78 -12.09
C ARG A 46 -0.97 2.52 -12.10
N LEU A 47 -0.31 2.21 -10.98
CA LEU A 47 0.44 0.97 -10.84
C LEU A 47 -0.48 -0.25 -10.73
N ALA A 48 -1.66 -0.08 -10.13
CA ALA A 48 -2.64 -1.14 -9.96
C ALA A 48 -3.23 -1.70 -11.27
N GLU A 49 -3.00 -1.03 -12.41
CA GLU A 49 -3.35 -1.54 -13.74
C GLU A 49 -2.54 -2.80 -14.11
N HIS A 50 -1.33 -2.96 -13.54
CA HIS A 50 -0.41 -4.05 -13.88
C HIS A 50 0.17 -4.79 -12.68
N TYR A 51 0.10 -4.22 -11.48
CA TYR A 51 0.76 -4.74 -10.27
C TYR A 51 -0.22 -4.89 -9.11
N ARG A 52 0.11 -5.80 -8.19
CA ARG A 52 -0.46 -5.79 -6.84
C ARG A 52 0.28 -4.76 -6.01
N VAL A 53 -0.35 -3.64 -5.72
CA VAL A 53 0.27 -2.53 -4.98
C VAL A 53 -0.11 -2.61 -3.51
N VAL A 54 0.88 -2.54 -2.62
CA VAL A 54 0.71 -2.46 -1.16
C VAL A 54 1.46 -1.23 -0.65
N ALA A 55 0.79 -0.38 0.13
CA ALA A 55 1.39 0.82 0.70
C ALA A 55 1.00 0.94 2.19
N PRO A 56 1.87 0.50 3.12
CA PRO A 56 1.64 0.59 4.56
C PRO A 56 1.93 1.99 5.12
N ASP A 57 1.29 2.32 6.23
CA ASP A 57 1.63 3.45 7.09
C ASP A 57 2.55 2.92 8.21
N LEU A 58 3.84 3.27 8.11
CA LEU A 58 4.88 2.89 9.06
C LEU A 58 4.74 3.69 10.37
N PRO A 59 5.10 3.09 11.53
CA PRO A 59 5.13 3.77 12.82
C PRO A 59 6.06 4.98 12.86
#